data_AF-A0A4Y5YME3-F1
#
_entry.id   AF-A0A4Y5YME3-F1
#
_cell.length_a   1.000
_cell.length_b   1.000
_cell.length_c   1.000
_cell.angle_alpha   90.00
_cell.angle_beta   90.00
_cell.angle_gamma   90.00
#
_symmetry.space_group_name_H-M   'P 1'
#
loop_
_entity.id
_entity.type
_entity.pdbx_description
1 polymer ?
#
loop_
_entity_poly.entity_id
_entity_poly.type
_entity_poly.pdbx_seq_one_letter_code
_entity_poly.pdbx_strand_id
1 'polypeptide(L)'
;MSARAFDPYAAVSASSPRQFLYALNPLAKVVGVAPAMVLLIFVRDLATPAVFLVLSLALIVAGSRVTWRTAALLFVALPVGMLAIGVGFSLWVDASLVDDTRAALQIGSWTLYQGALEIGFATALRLGSIVALALIGGLTTTGPDLVRASVQQLRVPYRIGYTALAAFRFVPRFGHELSVIRAAHRVRGHHGGSGPFARIARGWGYIVPLLAGAIRHAERVALAMDSRAFGAHTTRTERHLVPFRTRDTVFIVVSIAASAAIFVLFFPWQLP
;
A
#
# COMPACT_ATOMS: atom_id res chain seq x y z
N MET A 1 -10.37 18.20 -20.36
CA MET A 1 -9.70 16.92 -20.06
C MET A 1 -10.70 16.02 -19.37
N SER A 2 -11.12 14.93 -20.02
CA SER A 2 -12.04 13.95 -19.43
C SER A 2 -11.39 13.35 -18.18
N ALA A 3 -11.90 13.71 -17.00
CA ALA A 3 -11.55 13.03 -15.78
C ALA A 3 -12.13 11.62 -15.91
N ARG A 4 -11.31 10.64 -16.31
CA ARG A 4 -11.67 9.22 -16.20
C ARG A 4 -12.18 9.02 -14.78
N ALA A 5 -13.48 8.77 -14.65
CA ALA A 5 -14.08 8.47 -13.36
C ALA A 5 -13.34 7.24 -12.83
N PHE A 6 -12.63 7.40 -11.72
CA PHE A 6 -11.99 6.28 -11.04
C PHE A 6 -13.10 5.34 -10.60
N ASP A 7 -13.22 4.18 -11.23
CA ASP A 7 -14.13 3.13 -10.81
C ASP A 7 -13.39 2.16 -9.88
N PRO A 8 -13.65 2.21 -8.56
CA PRO A 8 -13.01 1.33 -7.59
C PRO A 8 -13.42 -0.14 -7.76
N TYR A 9 -14.48 -0.42 -8.52
CA TYR A 9 -14.99 -1.76 -8.80
C TYR A 9 -14.59 -2.28 -10.18
N ALA A 10 -13.82 -1.52 -10.97
CA ALA A 10 -13.32 -1.99 -12.25
C ALA A 10 -12.56 -3.30 -12.03
N ALA A 11 -13.09 -4.39 -12.57
CA ALA A 11 -12.52 -5.72 -12.39
C ALA A 11 -11.09 -5.73 -12.95
N VAL A 12 -10.10 -5.91 -12.08
CA VAL A 12 -8.72 -6.11 -12.49
C VAL A 12 -8.57 -7.59 -12.81
N SER A 13 -9.19 -8.04 -13.90
CA SER A 13 -9.16 -9.44 -14.32
C SER A 13 -7.82 -9.78 -14.97
N ALA A 14 -7.34 -11.01 -14.79
CA ALA A 14 -6.20 -11.51 -15.56
C ALA A 14 -6.61 -11.57 -17.04
N SER A 15 -5.93 -10.81 -17.91
CA SER A 15 -6.16 -10.87 -19.37
C SER A 15 -5.20 -11.83 -20.08
N SER A 16 -4.25 -12.41 -19.35
CA SER A 16 -3.21 -13.30 -19.88
C SER A 16 -2.78 -14.30 -18.80
N PRO A 17 -2.34 -15.52 -19.16
CA PRO A 17 -1.73 -16.47 -18.21
C PRO A 17 -0.54 -15.90 -17.44
N ARG A 18 0.19 -14.94 -18.03
CA ARG A 18 1.30 -14.24 -17.35
C ARG A 18 0.84 -13.36 -16.18
N GLN A 19 -0.45 -12.99 -16.13
CA GLN A 19 -1.02 -12.12 -15.11
C GLN A 19 -1.63 -12.91 -13.95
N PHE A 20 -0.95 -13.98 -13.52
CA PHE A 20 -1.51 -14.92 -12.54
C PHE A 20 -1.76 -14.28 -11.18
N LEU A 21 -1.00 -13.25 -10.79
CA LEU A 21 -1.19 -12.56 -9.51
C LEU A 21 -2.59 -11.95 -9.42
N TYR A 22 -3.16 -11.43 -10.50
CA TYR A 22 -4.53 -10.87 -10.47
C TYR A 22 -5.60 -11.93 -10.24
N ALA A 23 -5.30 -13.20 -10.53
CA ALA A 23 -6.23 -14.29 -10.33
C ALA A 23 -6.19 -14.84 -8.89
N LEU A 24 -5.14 -14.55 -8.12
CA LEU A 24 -5.00 -15.02 -6.75
C LEU A 24 -5.93 -14.27 -5.80
N ASN A 25 -6.40 -14.99 -4.77
CA ASN A 25 -7.19 -14.41 -3.70
C ASN A 25 -6.41 -13.27 -2.99
N PRO A 26 -7.05 -12.11 -2.74
CA PRO A 26 -6.45 -10.98 -2.01
C PRO A 26 -5.75 -11.38 -0.71
N LEU A 27 -6.38 -12.23 0.10
CA LEU A 27 -5.86 -12.66 1.40
C LEU A 27 -4.67 -13.59 1.25
N ALA A 28 -4.62 -14.41 0.21
CA ALA A 28 -3.49 -15.30 -0.01
C ALA A 28 -2.20 -14.52 -0.29
N LYS A 29 -2.30 -13.40 -1.00
CA LYS A 29 -1.17 -12.50 -1.22
C LYS A 29 -0.68 -11.89 0.08
N VAL A 30 -1.60 -11.42 0.92
CA VAL A 30 -1.27 -10.82 2.23
C VAL A 30 -0.66 -11.86 3.16
N VAL A 31 -1.33 -13.01 3.35
CA VAL A 31 -0.88 -14.08 4.24
C VAL A 31 0.45 -14.67 3.77
N GLY A 32 0.65 -14.82 2.46
CA GLY A 32 1.90 -15.38 1.91
C GLY A 32 3.12 -14.49 2.16
N VAL A 33 2.97 -13.17 2.11
CA VAL A 33 4.11 -12.23 2.26
C VAL A 33 4.26 -11.65 3.68
N ALA A 34 3.20 -11.67 4.49
CA ALA A 34 3.21 -11.08 5.82
C ALA A 34 4.30 -11.63 6.76
N PRO A 35 4.57 -12.96 6.82
CA PRO A 35 5.67 -13.48 7.63
C PRO A 35 7.03 -12.90 7.24
N ALA A 36 7.32 -12.81 5.93
CA ALA A 36 8.56 -12.20 5.44
C ALA A 36 8.66 -10.73 5.85
N MET A 37 7.57 -9.96 5.69
CA MET A 37 7.54 -8.54 6.08
C MET A 37 7.80 -8.35 7.58
N VAL A 38 7.19 -9.18 8.45
CA VAL A 38 7.38 -9.09 9.90
C VAL A 38 8.80 -9.49 10.29
N LEU A 39 9.32 -10.59 9.75
CA LEU A 39 10.67 -11.04 10.08
C LEU A 39 11.75 -10.08 9.60
N LEU A 40 11.57 -9.46 8.41
CA LEU A 40 12.48 -8.45 7.88
C LEU A 40 12.69 -7.26 8.81
N ILE A 41 11.75 -6.93 9.71
CA ILE A 41 11.91 -5.85 10.69
C ILE A 41 13.13 -6.08 11.59
N PHE A 42 13.40 -7.34 11.93
CA PHE A 42 14.46 -7.74 12.88
C PHE A 42 15.81 -8.04 12.22
N VAL A 43 15.84 -8.14 10.89
CA VAL A 43 17.03 -8.48 10.09
C VAL A 43 18.00 -7.32 10.05
N ARG A 44 19.29 -7.54 10.35
CA ARG A 44 20.31 -6.47 10.37
C ARG A 44 21.28 -6.50 9.19
N ASP A 45 21.37 -7.59 8.44
CA ASP A 45 22.26 -7.74 7.30
C ASP A 45 21.72 -7.10 6.00
N LEU A 46 22.62 -6.93 5.03
CA LEU A 46 22.28 -6.39 3.70
C LEU A 46 21.74 -7.46 2.74
N ALA A 47 22.16 -8.71 2.89
CA ALA A 47 21.92 -9.76 1.90
C ALA A 47 20.46 -10.25 1.92
N THR A 48 19.92 -10.51 3.10
CA THR A 48 18.56 -11.01 3.31
C THR A 48 17.51 -10.06 2.71
N PRO A 49 17.51 -8.75 3.03
CA PRO A 49 16.55 -7.82 2.42
C PRO A 49 16.77 -7.65 0.90
N ALA A 50 18.01 -7.72 0.42
CA ALA A 50 18.30 -7.64 -1.01
C ALA A 50 17.71 -8.84 -1.78
N VAL A 51 17.80 -10.05 -1.25
CA VAL A 51 17.19 -11.25 -1.85
C VAL A 51 15.67 -11.10 -1.91
N PHE A 52 15.02 -10.67 -0.83
CA PHE A 52 13.58 -10.42 -0.83
C PHE A 52 13.17 -9.31 -1.81
N LEU A 53 13.97 -8.26 -1.94
CA LEU A 53 13.74 -7.20 -2.92
C LEU A 53 13.79 -7.76 -4.35
N VAL A 54 14.84 -8.51 -4.71
CA VAL A 54 14.97 -9.08 -6.05
C VAL A 54 13.83 -10.06 -6.35
N LEU A 55 13.50 -10.95 -5.40
CA LEU A 55 12.42 -11.92 -5.57
C LEU A 55 11.05 -11.26 -5.71
N SER A 56 10.76 -10.24 -4.90
CA SER A 56 9.49 -9.50 -5.00
C SER A 56 9.38 -8.72 -6.31
N LEU A 57 10.46 -8.06 -6.75
CA LEU A 57 10.49 -7.40 -8.06
C LEU A 57 10.31 -8.40 -9.20
N ALA A 58 11.00 -9.54 -9.17
CA ALA A 58 10.86 -10.61 -10.16
C ALA A 58 9.42 -11.14 -10.21
N LEU A 59 8.82 -11.38 -9.05
CA LEU A 59 7.43 -11.85 -8.94
C LEU A 59 6.44 -10.82 -9.50
N ILE A 60 6.62 -9.53 -9.20
CA ILE A 60 5.78 -8.45 -9.73
C ILE A 60 5.92 -8.35 -11.25
N VAL A 61 7.14 -8.35 -11.78
CA VAL A 61 7.38 -8.25 -13.22
C VAL A 61 6.82 -9.47 -13.96
N ALA A 62 6.99 -10.67 -13.41
CA ALA A 62 6.51 -11.91 -14.01
C ALA A 62 4.98 -12.08 -13.92
N GLY A 63 4.37 -11.59 -12.83
CA GLY A 63 2.98 -11.88 -12.47
C GLY A 63 1.98 -10.74 -12.61
N SER A 64 2.44 -9.51 -12.84
CA SER A 64 1.59 -8.30 -12.92
C SER A 64 1.59 -7.67 -14.33
N ARG A 65 0.70 -6.69 -14.55
CA ARG A 65 0.66 -5.89 -15.77
C ARG A 65 1.70 -4.80 -15.65
N VAL A 66 2.86 -5.02 -16.27
CA VAL A 66 3.91 -4.00 -16.34
C VAL A 66 3.50 -2.91 -17.34
N THR A 67 2.91 -1.84 -16.81
CA THR A 67 2.73 -0.58 -17.52
C THR A 67 3.94 0.32 -17.30
N TRP A 68 4.09 1.38 -18.12
CA TRP A 68 5.14 2.38 -17.91
C TRP A 68 5.14 2.96 -16.50
N ARG A 69 3.95 3.19 -15.90
CA ARG A 69 3.83 3.73 -14.54
C ARG A 69 4.32 2.75 -13.48
N THR A 70 3.98 1.47 -13.60
CA THR A 70 4.48 0.44 -12.68
C THR A 70 5.98 0.23 -12.87
N ALA A 71 6.48 0.25 -14.10
CA ALA A 71 7.92 0.18 -14.36
C ALA A 71 8.67 1.37 -13.75
N ALA A 72 8.16 2.59 -13.93
CA ALA A 72 8.73 3.79 -13.30
C ALA A 72 8.65 3.70 -11.75
N LEU A 73 7.58 3.16 -11.19
CA LEU A 73 7.48 2.94 -9.75
C LEU A 73 8.57 1.97 -9.24
N LEU A 74 8.74 0.82 -9.91
CA LEU A 74 9.62 -0.26 -9.47
C LEU A 74 11.10 0.02 -9.73
N PHE A 75 11.44 0.64 -10.86
CA PHE A 75 12.83 0.82 -11.31
C PHE A 75 13.34 2.26 -11.16
N VAL A 76 12.47 3.22 -10.84
CA VAL A 76 12.88 4.61 -10.61
C VAL A 76 12.48 5.06 -9.21
N ALA A 77 11.19 5.10 -8.90
CA ALA A 77 10.71 5.67 -7.64
C ALA A 77 11.20 4.87 -6.41
N LEU A 78 11.13 3.53 -6.48
CA LEU A 78 11.58 2.67 -5.39
C LEU A 78 13.11 2.78 -5.17
N PRO A 79 14.00 2.62 -6.18
CA PRO A 79 15.43 2.82 -6.00
C PRO A 79 15.83 4.23 -5.56
N VAL A 80 15.18 5.27 -6.11
CA VAL A 80 15.43 6.66 -5.69
C VAL A 80 15.00 6.87 -4.24
N GLY A 81 13.86 6.32 -3.83
CA GLY A 81 13.41 6.35 -2.43
C GLY A 81 14.38 5.62 -1.50
N MET A 82 14.86 4.44 -1.90
CA MET A 82 15.87 3.69 -1.15
C MET A 82 17.19 4.46 -1.05
N LEU A 83 17.65 5.11 -2.13
CA LEU A 83 18.85 5.93 -2.10
C LEU A 83 18.69 7.12 -1.15
N ALA A 84 17.54 7.81 -1.20
CA ALA A 84 17.24 8.92 -0.31
C ALA A 84 17.20 8.48 1.17
N ILE A 85 16.57 7.34 1.45
CA ILE A 85 16.54 6.75 2.81
C ILE A 85 17.94 6.32 3.24
N GLY A 86 18.69 5.64 2.37
CA GLY A 86 20.01 5.11 2.67
C GLY A 86 21.00 6.22 3.02
N VAL A 87 21.08 7.24 2.17
CA VAL A 87 21.90 8.43 2.43
C VAL A 87 21.38 9.18 3.65
N GLY A 88 20.07 9.41 3.76
CA GLY A 88 19.47 10.14 4.88
C GLY A 88 19.78 9.50 6.23
N PHE A 89 19.61 8.19 6.36
CA PHE A 89 19.97 7.45 7.58
C PHE A 89 21.47 7.44 7.82
N SER A 90 22.29 7.26 6.77
CA SER A 90 23.76 7.27 6.93
C SER A 90 24.27 8.59 7.52
N LEU A 91 23.63 9.72 7.20
CA LEU A 91 23.97 11.04 7.75
C LEU A 91 23.45 11.26 9.19
N TRP A 92 22.47 10.49 9.62
CA TRP A 92 21.81 10.60 10.93
C TRP A 92 22.30 9.58 11.96
N VAL A 93 23.08 8.56 11.54
CA VAL A 93 23.68 7.59 12.45
C VAL A 93 24.63 8.31 13.40
N ASP A 94 24.51 8.02 14.68
CA ASP A 94 25.37 8.56 15.72
C ASP A 94 26.81 8.07 15.52
N ALA A 95 27.76 8.99 15.42
CA ALA A 95 29.15 8.68 15.08
C ALA A 95 29.80 7.75 16.14
N SER A 96 29.37 7.87 17.40
CA SER A 96 29.83 7.04 18.52
C SER A 96 29.50 5.55 18.39
N LEU A 97 28.56 5.18 17.52
CA LEU A 97 28.19 3.78 17.27
C LEU A 97 29.09 3.11 16.21
N VAL A 98 29.87 3.90 15.47
CA VAL A 98 30.57 3.47 14.24
C VAL A 98 31.96 4.09 14.10
N ASP A 99 32.47 4.74 15.15
CA ASP A 99 33.77 5.38 15.19
C ASP A 99 34.95 4.41 15.05
N ASP A 100 34.72 3.13 15.35
CA ASP A 100 35.65 2.02 15.14
C ASP A 100 35.81 1.62 13.67
N THR A 101 34.95 2.12 12.77
CA THR A 101 35.02 1.84 11.32
C THR A 101 35.82 2.90 10.56
N ARG A 102 36.24 2.59 9.32
CA ARG A 102 37.01 3.54 8.51
C ARG A 102 36.18 4.77 8.15
N ALA A 103 36.80 5.95 8.13
CA ALA A 103 36.18 7.15 7.60
C ALA A 103 35.97 7.00 6.08
N ALA A 104 34.71 7.06 5.64
CA ALA A 104 34.33 7.05 4.23
C ALA A 104 34.46 8.44 3.59
N LEU A 105 34.10 9.49 4.34
CA LEU A 105 34.20 10.88 3.93
C LEU A 105 34.50 11.75 5.14
N GLN A 106 35.45 12.67 5.03
CA GLN A 106 35.75 13.63 6.09
C GLN A 106 35.61 15.04 5.53
N ILE A 107 34.70 15.82 6.11
CA ILE A 107 34.48 17.23 5.77
C ILE A 107 34.73 18.05 7.03
N GLY A 108 35.94 18.57 7.18
CA GLY A 108 36.34 19.34 8.37
C GLY A 108 36.25 18.49 9.64
N SER A 109 35.43 18.92 10.60
CA SER A 109 35.18 18.22 11.87
C SER A 109 34.12 17.13 11.79
N TRP A 110 33.41 17.01 10.67
CA TRP A 110 32.39 15.98 10.48
C TRP A 110 32.95 14.80 9.66
N THR A 111 32.86 13.60 10.22
CA THR A 111 33.30 12.34 9.59
C THR A 111 32.11 11.44 9.35
N LEU A 112 31.95 11.00 8.09
CA LEU A 112 31.05 9.92 7.72
C LEU A 112 31.82 8.61 7.77
N TYR A 113 31.40 7.71 8.64
CA TYR A 113 32.00 6.40 8.80
C TYR A 113 31.42 5.38 7.81
N GLN A 114 32.23 4.39 7.40
CA GLN A 114 31.76 3.29 6.55
C GLN A 114 30.63 2.51 7.21
N GLY A 115 30.69 2.28 8.53
CA GLY A 115 29.61 1.63 9.28
C GLY A 115 28.29 2.40 9.21
N ALA A 116 28.33 3.74 9.15
CA ALA A 116 27.13 4.56 8.99
C ALA A 116 26.46 4.33 7.62
N LEU A 117 27.27 4.20 6.56
CA LEU A 117 26.78 3.83 5.22
C LEU A 117 26.15 2.44 5.21
N GLU A 118 26.81 1.45 5.82
CA GLU A 118 26.28 0.09 5.90
C GLU A 118 24.93 0.04 6.62
N ILE A 119 24.81 0.69 7.78
CA ILE A 119 23.54 0.77 8.53
C ILE A 119 22.46 1.49 7.72
N GLY A 120 22.81 2.60 7.08
CA GLY A 120 21.87 3.37 6.25
C GLY A 120 21.35 2.56 5.07
N PHE A 121 22.23 1.93 4.30
CA PHE A 121 21.85 1.11 3.15
C PHE A 121 21.17 -0.21 3.54
N ALA A 122 21.55 -0.85 4.66
CA ALA A 122 20.82 -1.98 5.23
C ALA A 122 19.37 -1.61 5.53
N THR A 123 19.16 -0.46 6.14
CA THR A 123 17.84 0.07 6.48
C THR A 123 17.03 0.40 5.24
N ALA A 124 17.66 1.01 4.23
CA ALA A 124 17.02 1.27 2.94
C ALA A 124 16.59 -0.01 2.20
N LEU A 125 17.44 -1.04 2.19
CA LEU A 125 17.12 -2.34 1.60
C LEU A 125 15.99 -3.04 2.37
N ARG A 126 15.99 -2.97 3.70
CA ARG A 126 14.92 -3.48 4.55
C ARG A 126 13.58 -2.81 4.25
N LEU A 127 13.53 -1.48 4.25
CA LEU A 127 12.31 -0.74 3.93
C LEU A 127 11.87 -0.97 2.47
N GLY A 128 12.82 -0.96 1.53
CA GLY A 128 12.56 -1.19 0.12
C GLY A 128 11.98 -2.57 -0.16
N SER A 129 12.51 -3.63 0.47
CA SER A 129 12.00 -5.00 0.34
C SER A 129 10.62 -5.17 0.97
N ILE A 130 10.34 -4.57 2.14
CA ILE A 130 9.00 -4.55 2.75
C ILE A 130 7.99 -3.85 1.82
N VAL A 131 8.37 -2.70 1.25
CA VAL A 131 7.52 -1.99 0.27
C VAL A 131 7.29 -2.85 -0.96
N ALA A 132 8.33 -3.48 -1.52
CA ALA A 132 8.20 -4.33 -2.69
C ALA A 132 7.31 -5.56 -2.44
N LEU A 133 7.40 -6.19 -1.26
CA LEU A 133 6.50 -7.26 -0.85
C LEU A 133 5.04 -6.77 -0.76
N ALA A 134 4.81 -5.59 -0.17
CA ALA A 134 3.48 -4.99 -0.12
C ALA A 134 2.91 -4.66 -1.50
N LEU A 135 3.76 -4.26 -2.46
CA LEU A 135 3.36 -3.96 -3.84
C LEU A 135 2.85 -5.20 -4.60
N ILE A 136 3.22 -6.42 -4.21
CA ILE A 136 2.65 -7.65 -4.79
C ILE A 136 1.12 -7.62 -4.65
N GLY A 137 0.63 -7.39 -3.44
CA GLY A 137 -0.80 -7.24 -3.17
C GLY A 137 -1.35 -5.92 -3.71
N GLY A 138 -0.67 -4.82 -3.43
CA GLY A 138 -1.14 -3.45 -3.73
C GLY A 138 -1.34 -3.15 -5.22
N LEU A 139 -0.54 -3.73 -6.11
CA LEU A 139 -0.67 -3.53 -7.56
C LEU A 139 -1.62 -4.52 -8.23
N THR A 140 -1.92 -5.64 -7.58
CA THR A 140 -2.65 -6.76 -8.21
C THR A 140 -4.01 -7.06 -7.59
N THR A 141 -4.43 -6.25 -6.61
CA THR A 141 -5.64 -6.49 -5.81
C THR A 141 -6.45 -5.22 -5.69
N THR A 142 -7.78 -5.33 -5.82
CA THR A 142 -8.68 -4.19 -5.58
C THR A 142 -9.08 -4.12 -4.11
N GLY A 143 -9.30 -2.90 -3.61
CA GLY A 143 -9.82 -2.67 -2.25
C GLY A 143 -11.14 -3.41 -1.98
N PRO A 144 -12.15 -3.31 -2.88
CA PRO A 144 -13.38 -4.07 -2.73
C PRO A 144 -13.20 -5.58 -2.67
N ASP A 145 -12.31 -6.17 -3.48
CA ASP A 145 -12.07 -7.61 -3.44
C ASP A 145 -11.41 -8.05 -2.14
N LEU A 146 -10.48 -7.25 -1.59
CA LEU A 146 -9.88 -7.51 -0.28
C LEU A 146 -10.94 -7.51 0.84
N VAL A 147 -11.88 -6.56 0.80
CA VAL A 147 -13.00 -6.53 1.77
C VAL A 147 -13.91 -7.74 1.59
N ARG A 148 -14.29 -8.09 0.34
CA ARG A 148 -15.10 -9.28 0.07
C ARG A 148 -14.43 -10.55 0.57
N ALA A 149 -13.13 -10.70 0.31
CA ALA A 149 -12.35 -11.83 0.79
C ALA A 149 -12.32 -11.89 2.33
N SER A 150 -12.19 -10.73 2.98
CA SER A 150 -12.21 -10.64 4.45
C SER A 150 -13.56 -11.07 5.04
N VAL A 151 -14.68 -10.67 4.43
CA VAL A 151 -16.02 -11.12 4.86
C VAL A 151 -16.20 -12.63 4.61
N GLN A 152 -15.78 -13.12 3.45
CA GLN A 152 -16.05 -14.51 3.02
C GLN A 152 -15.14 -15.54 3.69
N GLN A 153 -13.84 -15.27 3.80
CA GLN A 153 -12.86 -16.22 4.35
C GLN A 153 -12.54 -15.96 5.83
N LEU A 154 -12.36 -14.70 6.24
CA LEU A 154 -12.08 -14.37 7.66
C LEU A 154 -13.35 -14.23 8.49
N ARG A 155 -14.53 -14.39 7.89
CA ARG A 155 -15.85 -14.30 8.55
C ARG A 155 -16.05 -12.97 9.29
N VAL A 156 -15.47 -11.88 8.77
CA VAL A 156 -15.71 -10.53 9.29
C VAL A 156 -17.21 -10.23 9.19
N PRO A 157 -17.85 -9.68 10.24
CA PRO A 157 -19.27 -9.35 10.21
C PRO A 157 -19.62 -8.53 8.97
N TYR A 158 -20.60 -9.00 8.19
CA TYR A 158 -20.94 -8.37 6.91
C TYR A 158 -21.35 -6.90 7.07
N ARG A 159 -21.86 -6.50 8.24
CA ARG A 159 -22.16 -5.10 8.55
C ARG A 159 -20.92 -4.21 8.45
N ILE A 160 -19.79 -4.67 8.97
CA ILE A 160 -18.51 -3.95 8.93
C ILE A 160 -17.96 -3.98 7.50
N GLY A 161 -17.97 -5.15 6.86
CA GLY A 161 -17.47 -5.30 5.48
C GLY A 161 -18.25 -4.45 4.47
N TYR A 162 -19.57 -4.39 4.56
CA TYR A 162 -20.39 -3.55 3.68
C TYR A 162 -20.18 -2.06 3.91
N THR A 163 -19.88 -1.62 5.14
CA THR A 163 -19.50 -0.22 5.40
C THR A 163 -18.20 0.14 4.66
N ALA A 164 -17.21 -0.75 4.66
CA ALA A 164 -15.97 -0.55 3.89
C ALA A 164 -16.23 -0.55 2.36
N LEU A 165 -17.08 -1.45 1.86
CA LEU A 165 -17.50 -1.45 0.45
C LEU A 165 -18.24 -0.16 0.06
N ALA A 166 -19.13 0.33 0.94
CA ALA A 166 -19.84 1.57 0.75
C ALA A 166 -18.88 2.77 0.71
N ALA A 167 -17.89 2.80 1.61
CA ALA A 167 -16.85 3.82 1.61
C ALA A 167 -16.12 3.90 0.27
N PHE A 168 -15.70 2.77 -0.31
CA PHE A 168 -15.10 2.74 -1.65
C PHE A 168 -16.02 3.35 -2.72
N ARG A 169 -17.34 3.08 -2.66
CA ARG A 169 -18.32 3.65 -3.59
C ARG A 169 -18.53 5.15 -3.37
N PHE A 170 -18.34 5.66 -2.15
CA PHE A 170 -18.55 7.07 -1.84
C PHE A 170 -17.37 7.95 -2.26
N VAL A 171 -16.15 7.41 -2.39
CA VAL A 171 -14.95 8.19 -2.78
C VAL A 171 -15.15 8.95 -4.11
N PRO A 172 -15.55 8.31 -5.23
CA PRO A 172 -15.78 9.04 -6.49
C PRO A 172 -16.90 10.09 -6.37
N ARG A 173 -17.95 9.78 -5.60
CA ARG A 173 -19.07 10.68 -5.36
C ARG A 173 -18.61 11.96 -4.64
N PHE A 174 -17.86 11.83 -3.55
CA PHE A 174 -17.35 12.99 -2.82
C PHE A 174 -16.31 13.77 -3.61
N GLY A 175 -15.55 13.11 -4.49
CA GLY A 175 -14.70 13.79 -5.47
C GLY A 175 -15.52 14.71 -6.39
N HIS A 176 -16.67 14.25 -6.88
CA HIS A 176 -17.58 15.07 -7.67
C HIS A 176 -18.21 16.20 -6.84
N GLU A 177 -18.71 15.92 -5.63
CA GLU A 177 -19.30 16.93 -4.75
C GLU A 177 -18.30 18.04 -4.40
N LEU A 178 -17.04 17.67 -4.12
CA LEU A 178 -15.96 18.62 -3.91
C LEU A 178 -15.70 19.48 -5.16
N SER A 179 -15.82 18.93 -6.36
CA SER A 179 -15.68 19.70 -7.62
C SER A 179 -16.79 20.75 -7.78
N VAL A 180 -18.02 20.41 -7.39
CA VAL A 180 -19.18 21.31 -7.40
C VAL A 180 -19.02 22.41 -6.35
N ILE A 181 -18.62 22.06 -5.12
CA ILE A 181 -18.34 23.03 -4.05
C ILE A 181 -17.26 24.02 -4.50
N ARG A 182 -16.16 23.53 -5.07
CA ARG A 182 -15.10 24.41 -5.61
C ARG A 182 -15.62 25.34 -6.69
N ALA A 183 -16.48 24.86 -7.60
CA ALA A 183 -17.08 25.69 -8.64
C ALA A 183 -18.00 26.77 -8.05
N ALA A 184 -18.86 26.41 -7.09
CA ALA A 184 -19.75 27.36 -6.42
C ALA A 184 -18.98 28.46 -5.67
N HIS A 185 -17.91 28.11 -4.95
CA HIS A 185 -17.05 29.10 -4.28
C HIS A 185 -16.34 30.03 -5.27
N ARG A 186 -15.93 29.53 -6.45
CA ARG A 186 -15.37 30.39 -7.50
C ARG A 186 -16.39 31.40 -8.02
N VAL A 187 -17.65 30.99 -8.24
CA VAL A 187 -18.72 31.89 -8.68
C VAL A 187 -19.04 32.95 -7.62
N ARG A 188 -18.99 32.58 -6.33
CA ARG A 188 -19.19 33.51 -5.20
C ARG A 188 -18.02 34.48 -4.97
N GLY A 189 -17.03 34.51 -5.86
CA GLY A 189 -15.92 35.46 -5.78
C GLY A 189 -14.97 35.21 -4.62
N HIS A 190 -14.84 33.98 -4.13
CA HIS A 190 -13.98 33.63 -2.99
C HIS A 190 -12.48 33.68 -3.38
N HIS A 191 -11.95 34.90 -3.55
CA HIS A 191 -10.56 35.22 -3.90
C HIS A 191 -9.71 35.33 -2.64
N GLY A 192 -9.61 34.24 -1.86
CA GLY A 192 -8.61 34.21 -0.80
C GLY A 192 -7.24 34.09 -1.46
N GLY A 193 -6.56 35.19 -1.80
CA GLY A 193 -5.13 35.34 -2.17
C GLY A 193 -4.42 34.33 -3.10
N SER A 194 -3.41 34.79 -3.82
CA SER A 194 -2.42 33.92 -4.47
C SER A 194 -1.36 33.49 -3.44
N GLY A 195 -1.32 32.20 -3.07
CA GLY A 195 -0.28 31.67 -2.18
C GLY A 195 -0.60 30.29 -1.58
N PRO A 196 0.40 29.59 -1.02
CA PRO A 196 0.22 28.29 -0.37
C PRO A 196 -0.67 28.37 0.88
N PHE A 197 -0.50 29.39 1.73
CA PHE A 197 -1.33 29.61 2.92
C PHE A 197 -2.79 29.90 2.55
N ALA A 198 -3.00 30.73 1.53
CA ALA A 198 -4.32 31.03 1.02
C ALA A 198 -5.02 29.78 0.44
N ARG A 199 -4.26 28.84 -0.14
CA ARG A 199 -4.79 27.54 -0.60
C ARG A 199 -5.28 26.67 0.55
N ILE A 200 -4.55 26.66 1.67
CA ILE A 200 -4.95 25.92 2.88
C ILE A 200 -6.21 26.52 3.49
N ALA A 201 -6.25 27.85 3.64
CA ALA A 201 -7.43 28.55 4.17
C ALA A 201 -8.68 28.31 3.30
N ARG A 202 -8.55 28.33 1.96
CA ARG A 202 -9.65 27.96 1.04
C ARG A 202 -10.09 26.50 1.22
N GLY A 203 -9.14 25.60 1.48
CA GLY A 203 -9.43 24.19 1.75
C GLY A 203 -10.37 24.01 2.94
N TRP A 204 -10.15 24.78 4.01
CA TRP A 204 -11.00 24.78 5.20
C TRP A 204 -12.46 25.15 4.90
N GLY A 205 -12.68 26.14 4.03
CA GLY A 205 -14.02 26.54 3.59
C GLY A 205 -14.79 25.46 2.83
N TYR A 206 -14.11 24.46 2.25
CA TYR A 206 -14.77 23.34 1.55
C TYR A 206 -15.13 22.18 2.48
N ILE A 207 -14.49 22.07 3.64
CA ILE A 207 -14.68 20.93 4.55
C ILE A 207 -16.09 20.92 5.11
N VAL A 208 -16.56 22.05 5.64
CA VAL A 208 -17.90 22.17 6.25
C VAL A 208 -19.02 21.76 5.28
N PRO A 209 -19.12 22.32 4.06
CA PRO A 209 -20.18 21.92 3.13
C PRO A 209 -20.04 20.47 2.66
N LEU A 210 -18.81 19.97 2.48
CA LEU A 210 -18.58 18.58 2.08
C LEU A 210 -18.99 17.61 3.19
N LEU A 211 -18.65 17.91 4.45
CA LEU A 211 -19.02 17.10 5.61
C LEU A 211 -20.54 17.09 5.81
N ALA A 212 -21.19 18.25 5.70
CA ALA A 212 -22.64 18.34 5.73
C ALA A 212 -23.30 17.52 4.60
N GLY A 213 -22.72 17.54 3.39
CA GLY A 213 -23.13 16.69 2.28
C GLY A 213 -22.95 15.19 2.56
N ALA A 214 -21.81 14.82 3.14
CA ALA A 214 -21.49 13.45 3.54
C ALA A 214 -22.43 12.91 4.61
N ILE A 215 -22.76 13.69 5.65
CA ILE A 215 -23.71 13.30 6.70
C ILE A 215 -25.10 13.06 6.09
N ARG A 216 -25.62 14.01 5.30
CA ARG A 216 -26.91 13.84 4.60
C ARG A 216 -26.91 12.66 3.62
N HIS A 217 -25.76 12.32 3.06
CA HIS A 217 -25.65 11.15 2.20
C HIS A 217 -25.69 9.86 3.02
N ALA A 218 -24.91 9.80 4.10
CA ALA A 218 -24.86 8.65 5.00
C ALA A 218 -26.23 8.35 5.61
N GLU A 219 -26.96 9.36 6.08
CA GLU A 219 -28.31 9.23 6.63
C GLU A 219 -29.29 8.64 5.60
N ARG A 220 -29.31 9.19 4.38
CA ARG A 220 -30.14 8.65 3.29
C ARG A 220 -29.80 7.21 2.94
N VAL A 221 -28.51 6.86 2.97
CA VAL A 221 -28.08 5.47 2.71
C VAL A 221 -28.49 4.57 3.85
N ALA A 222 -28.36 5.00 5.11
CA ALA A 222 -28.79 4.24 6.29
C ALA A 222 -30.30 3.94 6.24
N LEU A 223 -31.13 4.97 6.02
CA LEU A 223 -32.59 4.80 5.88
C LEU A 223 -32.96 3.86 4.72
N ALA A 224 -32.23 3.95 3.60
CA ALA A 224 -32.41 3.05 2.47
C ALA A 224 -31.92 1.61 2.73
N MET A 225 -30.97 1.42 3.65
CA MET A 225 -30.50 0.11 4.10
C MET A 225 -31.49 -0.52 5.08
N ASP A 226 -32.03 0.26 6.01
CA ASP A 226 -33.04 -0.20 6.96
C ASP A 226 -34.34 -0.60 6.26
N SER A 227 -34.80 0.17 5.25
CA SER A 227 -35.98 -0.20 4.45
C SER A 227 -35.80 -1.47 3.62
N ARG A 228 -34.54 -1.89 3.37
CA ARG A 228 -34.19 -3.16 2.72
C ARG A 228 -33.86 -4.26 3.72
N ALA A 229 -34.22 -4.07 4.99
CA ALA A 229 -33.95 -5.00 6.08
C ALA A 229 -32.46 -5.38 6.21
N PHE A 230 -31.54 -4.46 5.87
CA PHE A 230 -30.11 -4.71 6.05
C PHE A 230 -29.82 -4.87 7.54
N GLY A 231 -29.47 -6.08 7.96
CA GLY A 231 -29.33 -6.34 9.39
C GLY A 231 -30.37 -7.28 9.99
N ALA A 232 -31.40 -7.69 9.24
CA ALA A 232 -32.44 -8.54 9.80
C ALA A 232 -31.94 -9.96 10.15
N HIS A 233 -30.89 -10.43 9.49
CA HIS A 233 -30.32 -11.77 9.70
C HIS A 233 -28.85 -11.70 10.10
N THR A 234 -28.38 -12.74 10.79
CA THR A 234 -26.97 -12.88 11.18
C THR A 234 -26.07 -13.18 9.97
N THR A 235 -26.62 -13.85 8.95
CA THR A 235 -25.92 -14.23 7.73
C THR A 235 -26.57 -13.60 6.50
N ARG A 236 -25.78 -13.48 5.42
CA ARG A 236 -26.21 -12.90 4.15
C ARG A 236 -25.62 -13.70 2.99
N THR A 237 -26.41 -13.86 1.93
CA THR A 237 -25.93 -14.39 0.65
C THR A 237 -25.16 -13.32 -0.12
N GLU A 238 -23.93 -13.63 -0.53
CA GLU A 238 -23.08 -12.70 -1.29
C GLU A 238 -23.24 -12.89 -2.80
N ARG A 239 -23.49 -11.78 -3.52
CA ARG A 239 -23.63 -11.80 -4.99
C ARG A 239 -22.30 -12.01 -5.72
N HIS A 240 -21.21 -11.46 -5.19
CA HIS A 240 -19.87 -11.55 -5.79
C HIS A 240 -18.98 -12.38 -4.90
N LEU A 241 -18.61 -13.55 -5.38
CA LEU A 241 -17.77 -14.50 -4.65
C LEU A 241 -16.29 -14.30 -5.04
N VAL A 242 -15.43 -14.33 -4.04
CA VAL A 242 -13.97 -14.34 -4.18
C VAL A 242 -13.50 -15.70 -3.64
N PRO A 243 -13.64 -16.79 -4.42
CA PRO A 243 -13.39 -18.13 -3.92
C PRO A 243 -11.90 -18.29 -3.60
N PHE A 244 -11.63 -19.00 -2.50
CA PHE A 244 -10.30 -19.47 -2.18
C PHE A 244 -10.05 -20.79 -2.91
N ARG A 245 -9.03 -20.83 -3.78
CA ARG A 245 -8.73 -21.95 -4.68
C ARG A 245 -7.40 -22.60 -4.30
N THR A 246 -7.15 -23.79 -4.85
CA THR A 246 -5.88 -24.53 -4.64
C THR A 246 -4.65 -23.69 -4.99
N ARG A 247 -4.69 -22.92 -6.08
CA ARG A 247 -3.60 -21.98 -6.47
C ARG A 247 -3.25 -20.96 -5.37
N ASP A 248 -4.22 -20.57 -4.56
CA ASP A 248 -4.02 -19.61 -3.47
C ASP A 248 -3.26 -20.27 -2.31
N THR A 249 -3.58 -21.54 -2.05
CA THR A 249 -2.84 -22.35 -1.06
C THR A 249 -1.42 -22.62 -1.53
N VAL A 250 -1.22 -22.99 -2.81
CA VAL A 250 0.11 -23.19 -3.38
C VAL A 250 0.93 -21.91 -3.28
N PHE A 251 0.35 -20.75 -3.60
CA PHE A 251 1.04 -19.48 -3.47
C PHE A 251 1.50 -19.23 -2.01
N ILE A 252 0.61 -19.39 -1.02
CA ILE A 252 0.96 -19.21 0.39
C ILE A 252 2.09 -20.15 0.80
N VAL A 253 1.97 -21.45 0.50
CA VAL A 253 2.96 -22.46 0.89
C VAL A 253 4.31 -22.16 0.24
N VAL A 254 4.34 -21.84 -1.05
CA VAL A 254 5.59 -21.49 -1.75
C VAL A 254 6.20 -20.20 -1.20
N SER A 255 5.40 -19.16 -0.93
CA SER A 255 5.91 -17.91 -0.34
C SER A 255 6.47 -18.12 1.06
N ILE A 256 5.79 -18.89 1.91
CA ILE A 256 6.27 -19.20 3.27
C ILE A 256 7.52 -20.07 3.20
N ALA A 257 7.54 -21.12 2.37
CA ALA A 257 8.69 -22.00 2.23
C ALA A 257 9.91 -21.25 1.68
N ALA A 258 9.73 -20.39 0.66
CA ALA A 258 10.80 -19.55 0.14
C ALA A 258 11.32 -18.58 1.21
N SER A 259 10.42 -17.96 1.98
CA SER A 259 10.81 -17.06 3.07
C SER A 259 11.61 -17.80 4.14
N ALA A 260 11.12 -18.95 4.60
CA ALA A 260 11.80 -19.79 5.58
C ALA A 260 13.18 -20.24 5.08
N ALA A 261 13.29 -20.67 3.82
CA ALA A 261 14.55 -21.07 3.21
C ALA A 261 15.56 -19.92 3.21
N ILE A 262 15.15 -18.70 2.83
CA ILE A 262 16.04 -17.52 2.86
C ILE A 262 16.51 -17.24 4.29
N PHE A 263 15.60 -17.24 5.27
CA PHE A 263 15.96 -16.99 6.66
C PHE A 263 16.89 -18.06 7.25
N VAL A 264 16.73 -19.32 6.86
CA VAL A 264 17.60 -20.42 7.30
C VAL A 264 18.97 -20.35 6.63
N LEU A 265 19.01 -20.06 5.32
CA LEU A 265 20.26 -20.03 4.54
C LEU A 265 21.15 -18.84 4.90
N PHE A 266 20.58 -17.65 5.06
CA PHE A 266 21.36 -16.45 5.40
C PHE A 266 21.59 -16.31 6.90
N PHE A 267 20.82 -17.01 7.72
CA PHE A 267 20.90 -17.01 9.19
C PHE A 267 21.14 -15.60 9.77
N PRO A 268 20.25 -14.62 9.48
CA PRO A 268 20.48 -13.18 9.70
C PRO A 268 20.52 -12.74 11.17
N TRP A 269 20.45 -13.71 12.09
CA TRP A 269 20.42 -13.52 13.53
C TRP A 269 21.82 -13.56 14.16
N GLN A 270 22.84 -14.00 13.43
CA GLN A 270 24.22 -13.89 13.89
C GLN A 270 24.66 -12.43 13.75
N LEU A 271 25.03 -11.84 14.89
CA LEU A 271 25.73 -10.55 14.92
C LEU A 271 27.09 -10.75 14.25
N PRO A 272 27.54 -9.83 13.36
CA PRO A 272 28.94 -9.79 12.96
C PRO A 272 29.84 -9.56 14.19
#